data_AF-A0ABD0QK54-F1
#
_entry.id   AF-A0ABD0QK54-F1
#
_cell.length_a   1.000
_cell.length_b   1.000
_cell.length_c   1.000
_cell.angle_alpha   90.00
_cell.angle_beta   90.00
_cell.angle_gamma   90.00
#
_symmetry.space_group_name_H-M   'P 1'
#
loop_
_entity.id
_entity.type
_entity.pdbx_description
1 polymer ?
#
loop_
_entity_poly.entity_id
_entity_poly.type
_entity_poly.pdbx_seq_one_letter_code
_entity_poly.pdbx_strand_id
1 'polypeptide(L)'
;MNGIIPRSKAKGTDICAFNNKYYIIRSDLGCYMQTSDLSKGSDICIFSLHPSCQNGDHYIGGDSYFHIIKGNSCRRVTSLTKESDTVVYSLHPSCQGGDHYFAAHGYFYIIFQEKGTYRRTTNMTKDSEELDLHPNYSAGLYFWGPANHKKTGCYFLKPTSEWGVEFCTGADLGEDEHTAVCAVHPDVLNFLPGGLSVTKGPAIGMWENIETITNDSNVPVTWQKKITKKVGYNKEKMTQITQNWKKETSASIEYGELAKLIAKLQFSFSAEYGGSRVGTENESWKEATEEEELLNFQLKPKESLYLWQHKLCLGQEPVLFCCNLKITSDPKPPTSPARP
;
A
#
# COMPACT_ATOMS: atom_id res chain seq x y z
N MET A 1 -13.38 6.63 -5.67
CA MET A 1 -12.49 7.37 -4.76
C MET A 1 -11.13 6.70 -4.87
N ASN A 2 -10.11 7.41 -5.34
CA ASN A 2 -8.74 6.90 -5.48
C ASN A 2 -7.90 7.66 -4.46
N GLY A 3 -7.38 6.96 -3.46
CA GLY A 3 -6.68 7.57 -2.35
C GLY A 3 -5.92 6.52 -1.55
N ILE A 4 -5.08 6.97 -0.63
CA ILE A 4 -4.39 6.06 0.28
C ILE A 4 -5.35 5.51 1.33
N ILE A 5 -5.03 4.34 1.85
CA ILE A 5 -5.88 3.66 2.82
C ILE A 5 -5.63 4.24 4.21
N PRO A 6 -6.68 4.58 4.97
CA PRO A 6 -6.52 5.02 6.35
C PRO A 6 -5.88 3.92 7.19
N ARG A 7 -5.08 4.32 8.17
CA ARG A 7 -4.33 3.41 9.04
C ARG A 7 -5.21 2.35 9.71
N SER A 8 -6.41 2.73 10.15
CA SER A 8 -7.39 1.83 10.75
C SER A 8 -7.72 0.61 9.87
N LYS A 9 -7.59 0.74 8.55
CA LYS A 9 -7.79 -0.33 7.55
C LYS A 9 -6.48 -0.92 6.99
N ALA A 10 -5.33 -0.31 7.28
CA ALA A 10 -4.00 -0.76 6.83
C ALA A 10 -3.03 -0.91 8.02
N LYS A 11 -3.27 -1.93 8.85
CA LYS A 11 -2.45 -2.23 10.03
C LYS A 11 -0.98 -2.47 9.64
N GLY A 12 -0.06 -2.08 10.53
CA GLY A 12 1.38 -2.20 10.29
C GLY A 12 1.94 -1.13 9.35
N THR A 13 1.13 -0.16 8.92
CA THR A 13 1.60 1.02 8.18
C THR A 13 1.66 2.24 9.09
N ASP A 14 2.76 2.99 9.01
CA ASP A 14 2.94 4.25 9.70
C ASP A 14 3.77 5.25 8.91
N ILE A 15 3.67 6.52 9.31
CA ILE A 15 4.54 7.57 8.83
C ILE A 15 5.07 8.39 10.01
N CYS A 16 6.36 8.72 10.01
CA CYS A 16 6.96 9.60 11.00
C CYS A 16 8.16 10.36 10.41
N ALA A 17 8.71 11.32 11.15
CA ALA A 17 10.02 11.88 10.83
C ALA A 17 11.02 11.62 11.96
N PHE A 18 12.28 11.45 11.58
CA PHE A 18 13.39 11.23 12.51
C PHE A 18 14.68 11.73 11.85
N ASN A 19 15.55 12.42 12.59
CA ASN A 19 16.84 12.92 12.07
C ASN A 19 16.75 13.60 10.68
N ASN A 20 15.78 14.52 10.52
CA ASN A 20 15.54 15.26 9.28
C ASN A 20 15.18 14.44 8.03
N LYS A 21 14.65 13.22 8.22
CA LYS A 21 14.12 12.37 7.15
C LYS A 21 12.69 11.95 7.48
N TYR A 22 11.89 11.72 6.44
CA TYR A 22 10.59 11.06 6.55
C TYR A 22 10.77 9.56 6.45
N TYR A 23 9.94 8.83 7.20
CA TYR A 23 9.90 7.39 7.25
C TYR A 23 8.49 6.94 6.99
N ILE A 24 8.30 6.04 6.02
CA ILE A 24 7.04 5.32 5.85
C ILE A 24 7.34 3.88 6.25
N ILE A 25 6.77 3.43 7.36
CA ILE A 25 6.95 2.09 7.89
C ILE A 25 5.87 1.20 7.30
N ARG A 26 6.27 0.07 6.72
CA ARG A 26 5.41 -1.02 6.23
C ARG A 26 5.81 -2.29 6.95
N SER A 27 5.47 -2.35 8.23
CA SER A 27 5.77 -3.51 9.06
C SER A 27 5.04 -4.76 8.61
N ASP A 28 3.89 -4.61 7.94
CA ASP A 28 3.20 -5.68 7.25
C ASP A 28 4.05 -6.29 6.12
N LEU A 29 4.97 -5.51 5.55
CA LEU A 29 5.95 -5.94 4.56
C LEU A 29 7.36 -6.15 5.16
N GLY A 30 7.53 -5.96 6.47
CA GLY A 30 8.83 -6.09 7.13
C GLY A 30 9.87 -5.05 6.69
N CYS A 31 9.46 -3.90 6.17
CA CYS A 31 10.37 -2.87 5.64
C CYS A 31 9.90 -1.44 5.95
N TYR A 32 10.75 -0.46 5.67
CA TYR A 32 10.37 0.95 5.65
C TYR A 32 11.07 1.70 4.52
N MET A 33 10.43 2.77 4.07
CA MET A 33 10.99 3.75 3.15
C MET A 33 11.52 4.94 3.96
N GLN A 34 12.67 5.49 3.55
CA GLN A 34 13.20 6.76 4.00
C GLN A 34 13.29 7.73 2.81
N THR A 35 12.97 9.01 3.02
CA THR A 35 13.16 10.08 2.02
C THR A 35 13.46 11.42 2.70
N SER A 36 14.18 12.32 2.01
CA SER A 36 14.39 13.70 2.46
C SER A 36 13.20 14.62 2.17
N ASP A 37 12.36 14.29 1.20
CA ASP A 37 11.31 15.17 0.71
C ASP A 37 10.14 14.37 0.11
N LEU A 38 8.98 14.42 0.77
CA LEU A 38 7.76 13.74 0.32
C LEU A 38 7.24 14.28 -1.01
N SER A 39 7.47 15.56 -1.33
CA SER A 39 6.95 16.21 -2.54
C SER A 39 7.82 15.94 -3.76
N LYS A 40 9.13 15.85 -3.57
CA LYS A 40 10.11 15.60 -4.64
C LYS A 40 10.49 14.13 -4.79
N GLY A 41 10.19 13.29 -3.80
CA GLY A 41 10.64 11.90 -3.78
C GLY A 41 12.16 11.78 -3.82
N SER A 42 12.88 12.71 -3.19
CA SER A 42 14.34 12.74 -3.23
C SER A 42 14.95 11.73 -2.26
N ASP A 43 16.07 11.13 -2.66
CA ASP A 43 16.85 10.17 -1.85
C ASP A 43 16.01 9.04 -1.24
N ILE A 44 15.08 8.46 -2.03
CA ILE A 44 14.26 7.34 -1.57
C ILE A 44 15.16 6.11 -1.37
N CYS A 45 15.24 5.66 -0.12
CA CYS A 45 15.92 4.43 0.26
C CYS A 45 14.96 3.47 0.96
N ILE A 46 15.05 2.18 0.63
CA ILE A 46 14.27 1.13 1.30
C ILE A 46 15.18 0.30 2.19
N PHE A 47 14.71 0.04 3.40
CA PHE A 47 15.40 -0.72 4.42
C PHE A 47 14.52 -1.83 4.98
N SER A 48 15.13 -2.94 5.38
CA SER A 48 14.44 -3.96 6.16
C SER A 48 14.27 -3.52 7.61
N LEU A 49 13.10 -3.82 8.18
CA LEU A 49 12.90 -3.71 9.62
C LEU A 49 13.62 -4.87 10.30
N HIS A 50 14.37 -4.57 11.35
CA HIS A 50 14.87 -5.57 12.26
C HIS A 50 13.70 -6.41 12.80
N PRO A 51 13.82 -7.74 12.95
CA PRO A 51 12.72 -8.59 13.43
C PRO A 51 12.09 -8.12 14.75
N SER A 52 12.89 -7.56 15.65
CA SER A 52 12.39 -6.98 16.92
C SER A 52 11.62 -5.67 16.75
N CYS A 53 11.73 -5.01 15.61
CA CYS A 53 11.00 -3.78 15.27
C CYS A 53 9.77 -4.05 14.41
N GLN A 54 9.46 -5.31 14.10
CA GLN A 54 8.27 -5.67 13.32
C GLN A 54 7.05 -5.90 14.21
N ASN A 55 5.87 -5.80 13.60
CA ASN A 55 4.55 -6.01 14.18
C ASN A 55 4.24 -5.04 15.33
N GLY A 56 4.75 -3.81 15.22
CA GLY A 56 4.30 -2.69 16.04
C GLY A 56 2.92 -2.24 15.56
N ASP A 57 2.07 -1.89 16.52
CA ASP A 57 0.79 -1.26 16.24
C ASP A 57 0.99 0.19 15.82
N HIS A 58 1.96 0.90 16.44
CA HIS A 58 2.36 2.27 16.06
C HIS A 58 3.87 2.50 16.08
N TYR A 59 4.36 3.38 15.20
CA TYR A 59 5.75 3.80 15.05
C TYR A 59 5.88 5.32 15.11
N ILE A 60 6.61 5.81 16.10
CA ILE A 60 6.77 7.24 16.36
C ILE A 60 8.26 7.60 16.29
N GLY A 61 8.61 8.61 15.50
CA GLY A 61 9.93 9.24 15.56
C GLY A 61 9.93 10.31 16.64
N GLY A 62 10.75 10.15 17.68
CA GLY A 62 11.01 11.18 18.68
C GLY A 62 12.36 11.86 18.49
N ASP A 63 12.81 12.65 19.46
CA ASP A 63 14.05 13.44 19.33
C ASP A 63 15.32 12.60 19.17
N SER A 64 15.39 11.43 19.83
CA SER A 64 16.59 10.58 19.83
C SER A 64 16.30 9.09 19.66
N TYR A 65 15.02 8.72 19.66
CA TYR A 65 14.61 7.33 19.57
C TYR A 65 13.34 7.19 18.74
N PHE A 66 13.20 6.03 18.10
CA PHE A 66 11.91 5.54 17.68
C PHE A 66 11.18 4.89 18.85
N HIS A 67 9.87 5.09 18.90
CA HIS A 67 8.98 4.45 19.85
C HIS A 67 8.03 3.54 19.08
N ILE A 68 8.02 2.26 19.44
CA ILE A 68 7.22 1.22 18.81
C ILE A 68 6.18 0.78 19.84
N ILE A 69 4.93 1.14 19.61
CA ILE A 69 3.80 0.73 20.46
C ILE A 69 3.32 -0.64 20.01
N LYS A 70 3.08 -1.53 20.98
CA LYS A 70 2.44 -2.83 20.77
C LYS A 70 1.51 -3.13 21.94
N GLY A 71 0.20 -3.16 21.66
CA GLY A 71 -0.86 -3.15 22.66
C GLY A 71 -0.68 -1.97 23.61
N ASN A 72 -0.57 -2.29 24.90
CA ASN A 72 -0.44 -1.29 25.97
C ASN A 72 1.02 -1.01 26.37
N SER A 73 1.98 -1.44 25.55
CA SER A 73 3.40 -1.31 25.82
C SER A 73 4.10 -0.51 24.72
N CYS A 74 5.19 0.15 25.09
CA CYS A 74 6.03 0.87 24.15
C CYS A 74 7.48 0.41 24.31
N ARG A 75 8.10 0.05 23.19
CA ARG A 75 9.53 -0.23 23.08
C ARG A 75 10.23 0.97 22.47
N ARG A 76 11.32 1.40 23.10
CA ARG A 76 12.19 2.46 22.57
C ARG A 76 13.41 1.86 21.89
N VAL A 77 13.73 2.31 20.68
CA VAL A 77 14.88 1.85 19.88
C VAL A 77 15.60 3.04 19.24
N THR A 78 16.92 2.96 19.07
CA THR A 78 17.71 3.99 18.36
C THR A 78 17.74 3.77 16.84
N SER A 79 17.40 2.56 16.39
CA SER A 79 17.41 2.17 14.98
C SER A 79 16.31 1.16 14.70
N LEU A 80 15.71 1.27 13.51
CA LEU A 80 14.73 0.32 13.01
C LEU A 80 15.37 -0.88 12.27
N THR A 81 16.67 -0.82 11.95
CA THR A 81 17.38 -1.85 11.15
C THR A 81 18.31 -2.74 11.96
N LYS A 82 18.69 -2.33 13.16
CA LYS A 82 19.63 -3.04 14.02
C LYS A 82 18.99 -3.44 15.33
N GLU A 83 19.51 -4.50 15.93
CA GLU A 83 19.32 -4.74 17.35
C GLU A 83 19.85 -3.52 18.12
N SER A 84 19.03 -2.99 19.03
CA SER A 84 19.31 -1.75 19.74
C SER A 84 19.11 -1.96 21.22
N ASP A 85 19.74 -1.09 22.02
CA ASP A 85 19.49 -1.03 23.45
C ASP A 85 18.03 -0.66 23.68
N THR A 86 17.22 -1.66 24.01
CA THR A 86 15.78 -1.48 24.13
C THR A 86 15.39 -1.19 25.58
N VAL A 87 14.53 -0.19 25.75
CA VAL A 87 13.77 -0.01 26.99
C VAL A 87 12.31 -0.25 26.65
N VAL A 88 11.65 -1.10 27.43
CA VAL A 88 10.22 -1.38 27.30
C VAL A 88 9.51 -0.85 28.53
N TYR A 89 8.42 -0.12 28.31
CA TYR A 89 7.58 0.40 29.39
C TYR A 89 6.10 0.26 29.04
N SER A 90 5.25 0.26 30.07
CA SER A 90 3.81 0.24 29.89
C SER A 90 3.28 1.66 29.70
N LEU A 91 2.36 1.83 28.75
CA LEU A 91 1.64 3.08 28.55
C LEU A 91 0.67 3.30 29.71
N HIS A 92 0.51 4.54 30.16
CA HIS A 92 -0.57 4.90 31.07
C HIS A 92 -1.93 4.61 30.40
N PRO A 93 -2.99 4.21 31.13
CA PRO A 93 -4.30 3.96 30.54
C PRO A 93 -4.86 5.12 29.70
N SER A 94 -4.58 6.36 30.09
CA SER A 94 -5.00 7.53 29.29
C SER A 94 -4.15 7.76 28.03
N CYS A 95 -3.03 7.06 27.87
CA CYS A 95 -2.17 7.11 26.69
C CYS A 95 -2.33 5.89 25.76
N GLN A 96 -3.39 5.09 25.95
CA GLN A 96 -3.65 3.87 25.16
C GLN A 96 -4.81 4.09 24.18
N GLY A 97 -4.87 3.25 23.15
CA GLY A 97 -6.02 3.14 22.25
C GLY A 97 -6.21 4.29 21.25
N GLY A 98 -5.23 5.17 21.07
CA GLY A 98 -5.25 6.18 20.01
C GLY A 98 -5.21 5.57 18.61
N ASP A 99 -5.84 6.24 17.65
CA ASP A 99 -5.79 5.90 16.23
C ASP A 99 -4.42 6.24 15.63
N HIS A 100 -3.81 7.33 16.11
CA HIS A 100 -2.49 7.77 15.69
C HIS A 100 -1.66 8.29 16.86
N TYR A 101 -0.35 8.14 16.73
CA TYR A 101 0.62 8.66 17.68
C TYR A 101 1.73 9.35 16.92
N PHE A 102 2.18 10.50 17.41
CA PHE A 102 3.41 11.13 16.93
C PHE A 102 4.06 11.94 18.05
N ALA A 103 5.32 12.36 17.86
CA ALA A 103 6.03 13.20 18.82
C ALA A 103 6.44 14.53 18.17
N ALA A 104 6.21 15.63 18.88
CA ALA A 104 6.41 16.99 18.40
C ALA A 104 6.63 17.96 19.56
N HIS A 105 7.54 18.92 19.41
CA HIS A 105 7.81 19.95 20.42
C HIS A 105 8.06 19.41 21.85
N GLY A 106 8.68 18.23 22.00
CA GLY A 106 8.89 17.58 23.29
C GLY A 106 7.65 16.92 23.91
N TYR A 107 6.55 16.81 23.17
CA TYR A 107 5.33 16.11 23.57
C TYR A 107 5.03 14.92 22.65
N PHE A 108 4.34 13.92 23.18
CA PHE A 108 3.63 12.90 22.44
C PHE A 108 2.17 13.33 22.26
N TYR A 109 1.68 13.15 21.04
CA TYR A 109 0.31 13.42 20.64
C TYR A 109 -0.37 12.09 20.33
N ILE A 110 -1.60 11.93 20.81
CA ILE A 110 -2.40 10.71 20.68
C ILE A 110 -3.74 11.12 20.10
N ILE A 111 -4.00 10.78 18.85
CA ILE A 111 -5.20 11.20 18.13
C ILE A 111 -6.30 10.14 18.29
N PHE A 112 -7.51 10.59 18.62
CA PHE A 112 -8.73 9.79 18.62
C PHE A 112 -9.69 10.35 17.56
N GLN A 113 -9.54 9.91 16.32
CA GLN A 113 -10.22 10.47 15.15
C GLN A 113 -11.74 10.40 15.29
N GLU A 114 -12.28 9.24 15.68
CA GLU A 114 -13.72 9.05 15.84
C GLU A 114 -14.32 9.92 16.96
N LYS A 115 -13.51 10.25 17.97
CA LYS A 115 -13.92 11.13 19.07
C LYS A 115 -13.80 12.61 18.72
N GLY A 116 -13.01 12.95 17.70
CA GLY A 116 -12.67 14.33 17.41
C GLY A 116 -11.82 14.98 18.51
N THR A 117 -11.01 14.19 19.22
CA THR A 117 -10.13 14.68 20.29
C THR A 117 -8.70 14.19 20.10
N TYR A 118 -7.75 14.86 20.76
CA TYR A 118 -6.40 14.36 20.92
C TYR A 118 -5.94 14.51 22.37
N ARG A 119 -4.93 13.72 22.74
CA ARG A 119 -4.25 13.85 24.02
C ARG A 119 -2.80 14.26 23.83
N ARG A 120 -2.28 15.04 24.79
CA ARG A 120 -0.89 15.50 24.78
C ARG A 120 -0.20 15.17 26.11
N THR A 121 1.02 14.64 26.05
CA THR A 121 1.83 14.37 27.24
C THR A 121 3.32 14.43 26.94
N THR A 122 4.16 14.80 27.91
CA THR A 122 5.62 14.69 27.79
C THR A 122 6.12 13.28 28.09
N ASN A 123 5.28 12.43 28.68
CA ASN A 123 5.63 11.07 29.06
C ASN A 123 4.42 10.14 28.99
N MET A 124 4.44 9.19 28.05
CA MET A 124 3.35 8.23 27.84
C MET A 124 3.13 7.24 29.00
N THR A 125 3.99 7.22 30.03
CA THR A 125 3.75 6.45 31.28
C THR A 125 2.97 7.23 32.34
N LYS A 126 2.65 8.49 32.07
CA LYS A 126 1.87 9.37 32.94
C LYS A 126 0.55 9.74 32.29
N ASP A 127 -0.30 10.39 33.08
CA ASP A 127 -1.56 10.91 32.58
C ASP A 127 -1.36 11.97 31.48
N SER A 128 -2.39 12.17 30.68
CA SER A 128 -2.39 13.07 29.53
C SER A 128 -3.65 13.92 29.52
N GLU A 129 -3.51 15.16 29.06
CA GLU A 129 -4.62 16.10 28.92
C GLU A 129 -5.34 15.82 27.59
N GLU A 130 -6.68 15.83 27.62
CA GLU A 130 -7.53 15.70 26.43
C GLU A 130 -7.99 17.07 25.92
N LEU A 131 -7.88 17.26 24.62
CA LEU A 131 -8.10 18.51 23.89
C LEU A 131 -8.92 18.23 22.63
N ASP A 132 -9.66 19.24 22.16
CA ASP A 132 -10.48 19.12 20.96
C ASP A 132 -9.61 19.14 19.69
N LEU A 133 -9.88 18.21 18.78
CA LEU A 133 -9.26 18.16 17.46
C LEU A 133 -10.10 18.99 16.48
N HIS A 134 -9.45 19.92 15.77
CA HIS A 134 -10.16 20.72 14.79
C HIS A 134 -10.81 19.82 13.71
N PRO A 135 -12.06 20.08 13.27
CA PRO A 135 -12.76 19.22 12.31
C PRO A 135 -12.03 18.99 10.98
N ASN A 136 -11.26 19.97 10.50
CA ASN A 136 -10.44 19.83 9.28
C ASN A 136 -9.28 18.85 9.43
N TYR A 137 -8.96 18.46 10.66
CA TYR A 137 -7.98 17.45 11.01
C TYR A 137 -8.64 16.15 11.46
N SER A 138 -9.91 15.89 11.15
CA SER A 138 -10.60 14.65 11.54
C SER A 138 -10.22 13.42 10.71
N ALA A 139 -9.66 13.62 9.51
CA ALA A 139 -9.35 12.54 8.58
C ALA A 139 -7.94 12.70 7.98
N GLY A 140 -6.99 11.91 8.45
CA GLY A 140 -5.61 11.93 7.96
C GLY A 140 -4.70 10.87 8.55
N LEU A 141 -3.52 10.68 7.93
CA LEU A 141 -2.39 10.00 8.58
C LEU A 141 -1.47 11.07 9.18
N TYR A 142 -1.49 11.23 10.50
CA TYR A 142 -0.71 12.27 11.19
C TYR A 142 0.72 11.83 11.44
N PHE A 143 1.62 12.79 11.33
CA PHE A 143 3.01 12.64 11.70
C PHE A 143 3.62 13.99 12.03
N TRP A 144 4.77 13.96 12.68
CA TRP A 144 5.62 15.13 12.80
C TRP A 144 6.57 15.21 11.63
N GLY A 145 6.68 16.39 11.00
CA GLY A 145 7.64 16.60 9.93
C GLY A 145 9.07 16.80 10.46
N PRO A 146 10.09 16.59 9.62
CA PRO A 146 11.47 16.86 9.97
C PRO A 146 11.66 18.34 10.31
N ALA A 147 12.48 18.62 11.32
CA ALA A 147 12.80 19.97 11.73
C ALA A 147 13.62 20.68 10.64
N ASN A 148 12.94 21.30 9.67
CA ASN A 148 13.58 22.30 8.83
C ASN A 148 13.57 23.64 9.57
N HIS A 149 14.56 24.48 9.29
CA HIS A 149 14.87 25.70 10.04
C HIS A 149 13.76 26.78 10.08
N LYS A 150 12.56 26.55 9.54
CA LYS A 150 11.54 27.60 9.42
C LYS A 150 10.09 27.25 9.75
N LYS A 151 9.65 25.97 9.77
CA LYS A 151 8.30 25.61 10.22
C LYS A 151 8.27 24.20 10.79
N THR A 152 8.31 24.08 12.11
CA THR A 152 7.97 22.85 12.84
C THR A 152 6.47 22.89 13.12
N GLY A 153 5.71 22.00 12.50
CA GLY A 153 4.25 21.95 12.63
C GLY A 153 3.74 20.53 12.50
N CYS A 154 2.49 20.27 12.88
CA CYS A 154 1.82 18.99 12.72
C CYS A 154 1.61 18.72 11.23
N TYR A 155 2.04 17.56 10.74
CA TYR A 155 1.83 17.12 9.36
C TYR A 155 0.73 16.08 9.34
N PHE A 156 -0.06 16.07 8.28
CA PHE A 156 -0.92 14.94 8.00
C PHE A 156 -1.08 14.72 6.51
N LEU A 157 -1.14 13.46 6.10
CA LEU A 157 -1.53 13.07 4.75
C LEU A 157 -3.06 13.07 4.69
N LYS A 158 -3.62 13.87 3.79
CA LYS A 158 -5.02 13.79 3.39
C LYS A 158 -5.19 12.59 2.47
N PRO A 159 -5.99 11.58 2.83
CA PRO A 159 -6.11 10.35 2.05
C PRO A 159 -6.66 10.60 0.64
N THR A 160 -7.51 11.62 0.50
CA THR A 160 -8.15 12.04 -0.75
C THR A 160 -8.41 13.54 -0.75
N SER A 161 -8.15 14.19 -1.88
CA SER A 161 -8.55 15.57 -2.19
C SER A 161 -8.95 15.69 -3.68
N GLU A 162 -9.40 16.88 -4.09
CA GLU A 162 -9.64 17.20 -5.51
C GLU A 162 -8.38 17.00 -6.38
N TRP A 163 -7.19 17.20 -5.79
CA TRP A 163 -5.89 17.15 -6.46
C TRP A 163 -5.12 15.85 -6.19
N GLY A 164 -5.76 14.85 -5.56
CA GLY A 164 -5.15 13.57 -5.20
C GLY A 164 -4.70 13.51 -3.74
N VAL A 165 -3.56 12.86 -3.47
CA VAL A 165 -3.03 12.70 -2.10
C VAL A 165 -2.09 13.86 -1.80
N GLU A 166 -2.45 14.62 -0.76
CA GLU A 166 -1.72 15.82 -0.35
C GLU A 166 -1.24 15.64 1.10
N PHE A 167 -0.12 16.27 1.44
CA PHE A 167 0.23 16.49 2.85
C PHE A 167 0.03 17.96 3.21
N CYS A 168 -0.56 18.17 4.38
CA CYS A 168 -0.84 19.49 4.94
C CYS A 168 0.02 19.73 6.17
N THR A 169 0.33 20.99 6.45
CA THR A 169 1.07 21.42 7.64
C THR A 169 0.28 22.45 8.43
N GLY A 170 0.27 22.33 9.76
CA GLY A 170 -0.34 23.31 10.67
C GLY A 170 0.49 23.48 11.95
N ALA A 171 0.35 24.61 12.65
CA ALA A 171 1.07 24.84 13.91
C ALA A 171 0.39 24.13 15.09
N ASP A 172 -0.94 24.11 15.08
CA ASP A 172 -1.78 23.52 16.13
C ASP A 172 -2.81 22.56 15.52
N LEU A 173 -3.20 21.52 16.26
CA LEU A 173 -4.28 20.61 15.91
C LEU A 173 -5.66 21.11 16.39
N GLY A 174 -5.71 22.11 17.28
CA GLY A 174 -6.96 22.72 17.74
C GLY A 174 -7.49 23.84 16.84
N GLU A 175 -6.65 24.41 15.98
CA GLU A 175 -6.97 25.59 15.17
C GLU A 175 -6.81 25.34 13.66
N ASP A 176 -7.62 25.99 12.82
CA ASP A 176 -7.57 25.84 11.36
C ASP A 176 -6.44 26.63 10.68
N GLU A 177 -5.21 26.41 11.11
CA GLU A 177 -4.05 27.14 10.59
C GLU A 177 -3.31 26.33 9.52
N HIS A 178 -3.94 26.12 8.37
CA HIS A 178 -3.25 25.51 7.23
C HIS A 178 -2.11 26.42 6.74
N THR A 179 -0.88 25.97 6.94
CA THR A 179 0.33 26.73 6.56
C THR A 179 0.89 26.34 5.19
N ALA A 180 0.56 25.15 4.69
CA ALA A 180 0.86 24.68 3.34
C ALA A 180 0.03 23.43 2.98
N VAL A 181 -0.23 23.25 1.69
CA VAL A 181 -0.78 22.02 1.08
C VAL A 181 0.14 21.64 -0.07
N CYS A 182 0.67 20.42 -0.05
CA CYS A 182 1.66 19.95 -1.00
C CYS A 182 1.29 18.56 -1.55
N ALA A 183 1.50 18.35 -2.85
CA ALA A 183 1.36 17.03 -3.45
C ALA A 183 2.48 16.08 -2.97
N VAL A 184 2.15 14.79 -2.88
CA VAL A 184 3.14 13.73 -2.58
C VAL A 184 3.67 13.15 -3.89
N HIS A 185 4.97 12.90 -3.96
CA HIS A 185 5.62 12.33 -5.13
C HIS A 185 5.10 10.91 -5.44
N PRO A 186 4.87 10.54 -6.72
CA PRO A 186 4.38 9.22 -7.10
C PRO A 186 5.19 8.05 -6.54
N ASP A 187 6.52 8.15 -6.52
CA ASP A 187 7.38 7.07 -5.99
C ASP A 187 7.23 6.85 -4.48
N VAL A 188 6.82 7.89 -3.74
CA VAL A 188 6.48 7.79 -2.32
C VAL A 188 5.09 7.19 -2.17
N LEU A 189 4.12 7.65 -2.97
CA LEU A 189 2.77 7.10 -3.00
C LEU A 189 2.74 5.62 -3.32
N ASN A 190 3.54 5.16 -4.28
CA ASN A 190 3.63 3.75 -4.67
C ASN A 190 3.94 2.80 -3.50
N PHE A 191 4.55 3.29 -2.43
CA PHE A 191 4.88 2.52 -1.24
C PHE A 191 3.77 2.52 -0.17
N LEU A 192 2.84 3.48 -0.23
CA LEU A 192 1.69 3.57 0.67
C LEU A 192 0.58 2.58 0.24
N PRO A 193 -0.14 1.99 1.21
CA PRO A 193 -1.37 1.23 0.92
C PRO A 193 -2.38 2.08 0.15
N GLY A 194 -2.89 1.57 -0.97
CA GLY A 194 -3.80 2.29 -1.87
C GLY A 194 -3.09 3.21 -2.87
N GLY A 195 -1.80 3.52 -2.68
CA GLY A 195 -1.10 4.50 -3.50
C GLY A 195 -0.87 4.08 -4.95
N LEU A 196 -0.78 2.77 -5.24
CA LEU A 196 -0.77 2.27 -6.62
C LEU A 196 -2.06 2.62 -7.38
N SER A 197 -3.20 2.68 -6.69
CA SER A 197 -4.45 3.11 -7.33
C SER A 197 -4.44 4.58 -7.74
N VAL A 198 -3.66 5.40 -7.03
CA VAL A 198 -3.51 6.83 -7.29
C VAL A 198 -2.57 7.05 -8.48
N THR A 199 -1.46 6.31 -8.55
CA THR A 199 -0.41 6.53 -9.55
C THR A 199 -0.61 5.74 -10.85
N LYS A 200 -1.21 4.55 -10.77
CA LYS A 200 -1.42 3.65 -11.92
C LYS A 200 -2.88 3.49 -12.30
N GLY A 201 -3.79 3.82 -11.39
CA GLY A 201 -5.23 3.61 -11.56
C GLY A 201 -5.73 2.38 -10.79
N PRO A 202 -7.06 2.24 -10.66
CA PRO A 202 -7.66 1.20 -9.84
C PRO A 202 -7.30 -0.20 -10.33
N ALA A 203 -7.25 -1.14 -9.39
CA ALA A 203 -7.13 -2.55 -9.67
C ALA A 203 -8.39 -3.04 -10.39
N ILE A 204 -8.23 -3.62 -11.58
CA ILE A 204 -9.32 -4.16 -12.37
C ILE A 204 -8.98 -5.56 -12.87
N GLY A 205 -10.01 -6.41 -12.97
CA GLY A 205 -9.94 -7.67 -13.69
C GLY A 205 -10.39 -7.44 -15.13
N MET A 206 -9.65 -7.98 -16.10
CA MET A 206 -9.97 -7.89 -17.50
C MET A 206 -9.95 -9.28 -18.13
N TRP A 207 -10.91 -9.52 -19.01
CA TRP A 207 -10.94 -10.69 -19.86
C TRP A 207 -10.36 -10.34 -21.23
N GLU A 208 -9.37 -11.12 -21.66
CA GLU A 208 -8.73 -11.01 -22.96
C GLU A 208 -9.10 -12.24 -23.79
N ASN A 209 -9.65 -12.02 -24.99
CA ASN A 209 -9.85 -13.12 -25.92
C ASN A 209 -8.48 -13.49 -26.51
N ILE A 210 -7.99 -14.67 -26.19
CA ILE A 210 -6.68 -15.15 -26.66
C ILE A 210 -6.80 -16.00 -27.92
N GLU A 211 -7.98 -16.57 -28.19
CA GLU A 211 -8.26 -17.37 -29.38
C GLU A 211 -9.77 -17.40 -29.65
N THR A 212 -10.15 -17.46 -30.93
CA THR A 212 -11.52 -17.72 -31.38
C THR A 212 -11.50 -18.90 -32.34
N ILE A 213 -12.38 -19.86 -32.09
CA ILE A 213 -12.51 -21.10 -32.86
C ILE A 213 -13.89 -21.09 -33.52
N THR A 214 -13.97 -21.30 -34.83
CA THR A 214 -15.25 -21.33 -35.55
C THR A 214 -15.33 -22.57 -36.43
N ASN A 215 -16.48 -23.25 -36.40
CA ASN A 215 -16.82 -24.29 -37.36
C ASN A 215 -17.74 -23.74 -38.45
N ASP A 216 -17.15 -23.28 -39.54
CA ASP A 216 -17.91 -22.76 -40.69
C ASP A 216 -18.55 -23.85 -41.56
N SER A 217 -18.37 -25.13 -41.23
CA SER A 217 -18.93 -26.23 -42.00
C SER A 217 -20.38 -26.55 -41.62
N ASN A 218 -21.00 -27.44 -42.38
CA ASN A 218 -22.34 -27.95 -42.11
C ASN A 218 -22.33 -29.27 -41.33
N VAL A 219 -21.15 -29.74 -40.89
CA VAL A 219 -20.98 -30.98 -40.14
C VAL A 219 -20.23 -30.72 -38.83
N PRO A 220 -20.39 -31.56 -37.78
CA PRO A 220 -19.58 -31.44 -36.58
C PRO A 220 -18.09 -31.62 -36.88
N VAL A 221 -17.24 -30.79 -36.26
CA VAL A 221 -15.78 -30.86 -36.42
C VAL A 221 -15.14 -31.07 -35.06
N THR A 222 -14.27 -32.08 -34.97
CA THR A 222 -13.37 -32.23 -33.83
C THR A 222 -12.18 -31.30 -34.02
N TRP A 223 -11.98 -30.41 -33.06
CA TRP A 223 -10.88 -29.47 -33.06
C TRP A 223 -9.90 -29.84 -31.96
N GLN A 224 -8.64 -29.99 -32.32
CA GLN A 224 -7.55 -30.25 -31.40
C GLN A 224 -6.39 -29.32 -31.76
N LYS A 225 -6.05 -28.38 -30.88
CA LYS A 225 -4.95 -27.42 -31.11
C LYS A 225 -4.24 -27.14 -29.80
N LYS A 226 -2.94 -26.93 -29.90
CA LYS A 226 -2.18 -26.27 -28.84
C LYS A 226 -2.49 -24.78 -28.87
N ILE A 227 -2.93 -24.26 -27.73
CA ILE A 227 -3.00 -22.83 -27.48
C ILE A 227 -1.78 -22.43 -26.65
N THR A 228 -1.34 -21.19 -26.83
CA THR A 228 -0.29 -20.58 -26.01
C THR A 228 -0.96 -19.50 -25.16
N LYS A 229 -0.75 -19.55 -23.85
CA LYS A 229 -1.24 -18.55 -22.90
C LYS A 229 -0.10 -18.03 -22.06
N LYS A 230 -0.15 -16.75 -21.71
CA LYS A 230 0.83 -16.13 -20.82
C LYS A 230 0.39 -16.31 -19.38
N VAL A 231 1.20 -16.91 -18.51
CA VAL A 231 0.85 -17.13 -17.09
C VAL A 231 1.92 -16.53 -16.21
N GLY A 232 1.50 -15.74 -15.22
CA GLY A 232 2.40 -15.24 -14.18
C GLY A 232 2.45 -13.72 -14.04
N TYR A 233 3.44 -13.26 -13.29
CA TYR A 233 3.66 -11.88 -12.87
C TYR A 233 4.50 -11.09 -13.88
N ASN A 234 4.00 -9.93 -14.26
CA ASN A 234 4.67 -9.00 -15.16
C ASN A 234 5.77 -8.19 -14.43
N LYS A 235 6.89 -8.85 -14.15
CA LYS A 235 8.01 -8.29 -13.39
C LYS A 235 8.60 -7.03 -14.01
N GLU A 236 8.70 -6.96 -15.34
CA GLU A 236 9.26 -5.81 -16.05
C GLU A 236 8.47 -4.53 -15.75
N LYS A 237 7.15 -4.56 -15.95
CA LYS A 237 6.28 -3.40 -15.68
C LYS A 237 6.30 -2.98 -14.22
N MET A 238 6.35 -3.95 -13.32
CA MET A 238 6.34 -3.66 -11.90
C MET A 238 7.69 -3.17 -11.36
N THR A 239 8.80 -3.48 -12.04
CA THR A 239 10.10 -2.90 -11.70
C THR A 239 10.13 -1.39 -11.95
N GLN A 240 9.29 -0.88 -12.86
CA GLN A 240 9.17 0.56 -13.11
C GLN A 240 8.62 1.32 -11.90
N ILE A 241 7.82 0.67 -11.05
CA ILE A 241 7.28 1.28 -9.81
C ILE A 241 8.37 1.49 -8.77
N THR A 242 9.42 0.68 -8.80
CA THR A 242 10.51 0.70 -7.82
C THR A 242 11.81 1.26 -8.39
N GLN A 243 11.83 1.72 -9.65
CA GLN A 243 13.05 2.07 -10.38
C GLN A 243 13.86 3.21 -9.74
N ASN A 244 13.19 4.11 -9.04
CA ASN A 244 13.80 5.27 -8.39
C ASN A 244 14.18 5.00 -6.92
N TRP A 245 13.94 3.78 -6.43
CA TRP A 245 14.26 3.39 -5.06
C TRP A 245 15.69 2.86 -4.98
N LYS A 246 16.47 3.38 -4.02
CA LYS A 246 17.87 2.95 -3.78
C LYS A 246 17.93 1.88 -2.70
N LYS A 247 18.60 0.76 -3.01
CA LYS A 247 18.74 -0.36 -2.07
C LYS A 247 19.93 -0.10 -1.18
N GLU A 248 19.69 -0.09 0.11
CA GLU A 248 20.77 -0.10 1.09
C GLU A 248 21.20 -1.54 1.36
N THR A 249 22.49 -1.75 1.61
CA THR A 249 23.13 -3.07 1.75
C THR A 249 22.47 -3.96 2.81
N SER A 250 21.70 -3.36 3.73
CA SER A 250 20.96 -4.05 4.81
C SER A 250 19.54 -4.50 4.43
N ALA A 251 19.05 -4.19 3.23
CA ALA A 251 17.72 -4.62 2.79
C ALA A 251 17.72 -6.10 2.38
N SER A 252 17.00 -6.92 3.13
CA SER A 252 16.79 -8.35 2.91
C SER A 252 15.77 -8.67 1.80
N ILE A 253 14.95 -7.69 1.39
CA ILE A 253 13.91 -7.87 0.38
C ILE A 253 14.41 -7.32 -0.96
N GLU A 254 14.29 -8.13 -2.02
CA GLU A 254 14.54 -7.67 -3.39
C GLU A 254 13.42 -6.78 -3.91
N TYR A 255 13.73 -5.77 -4.72
CA TYR A 255 12.71 -4.83 -5.21
C TYR A 255 11.58 -5.47 -6.00
N GLY A 256 11.92 -6.47 -6.83
CA GLY A 256 10.90 -7.21 -7.57
C GLY A 256 9.92 -7.93 -6.64
N GLU A 257 10.40 -8.46 -5.52
CA GLU A 257 9.57 -9.10 -4.49
C GLU A 257 8.76 -8.08 -3.70
N LEU A 258 9.33 -6.92 -3.39
CA LEU A 258 8.61 -5.83 -2.74
C LEU A 258 7.47 -5.29 -3.62
N ALA A 259 7.76 -5.00 -4.89
CA ALA A 259 6.75 -4.56 -5.87
C ALA A 259 5.60 -5.57 -6.00
N LYS A 260 5.96 -6.87 -5.99
CA LYS A 260 5.01 -7.98 -6.02
C LYS A 260 4.11 -8.00 -4.79
N LEU A 261 4.67 -7.84 -3.59
CA LEU A 261 3.90 -7.78 -2.34
C LEU A 261 2.96 -6.57 -2.30
N ILE A 262 3.44 -5.40 -2.74
CA ILE A 262 2.61 -4.18 -2.82
C ILE A 262 1.44 -4.38 -3.80
N ALA A 263 1.69 -4.96 -4.99
CA ALA A 263 0.64 -5.25 -5.96
C ALA A 263 -0.38 -6.26 -5.43
N LYS A 264 0.06 -7.35 -4.79
CA LYS A 264 -0.82 -8.32 -4.12
C LYS A 264 -1.76 -7.64 -3.13
N LEU A 265 -1.23 -6.75 -2.28
CA LEU A 265 -2.05 -6.01 -1.34
C LEU A 265 -3.01 -5.05 -2.04
N GLN A 266 -2.56 -4.37 -3.11
CA GLN A 266 -3.44 -3.49 -3.87
C GLN A 266 -4.66 -4.24 -4.44
N PHE A 267 -4.47 -5.46 -4.96
CA PHE A 267 -5.59 -6.29 -5.45
C PHE A 267 -6.54 -6.74 -4.34
N SER A 268 -6.04 -7.01 -3.14
CA SER A 268 -6.87 -7.49 -2.03
C SER A 268 -7.72 -6.39 -1.39
N PHE A 269 -7.37 -5.12 -1.57
CA PHE A 269 -8.15 -4.00 -1.05
C PHE A 269 -9.53 -3.86 -1.70
N SER A 270 -10.42 -3.11 -1.06
CA SER A 270 -11.73 -2.80 -1.60
C SER A 270 -11.70 -1.80 -2.75
N ALA A 271 -12.72 -1.82 -3.60
CA ALA A 271 -12.93 -0.82 -4.65
C ALA A 271 -12.97 0.64 -4.15
N GLU A 272 -13.35 0.85 -2.88
CA GLU A 272 -13.26 2.15 -2.18
C GLU A 272 -11.84 2.76 -2.25
N TYR A 273 -10.81 1.92 -2.29
CA TYR A 273 -9.39 2.29 -2.31
C TYR A 273 -8.67 1.84 -3.58
N GLY A 274 -9.44 1.68 -4.66
CA GLY A 274 -8.94 1.21 -5.95
C GLY A 274 -8.36 -0.20 -5.91
N GLY A 275 -8.82 -1.06 -4.99
CA GLY A 275 -8.58 -2.50 -5.05
C GLY A 275 -9.73 -3.26 -5.74
N SER A 276 -9.58 -4.57 -5.93
CA SER A 276 -10.60 -5.40 -6.61
C SER A 276 -11.22 -6.47 -5.70
N ARG A 277 -10.81 -6.55 -4.43
CA ARG A 277 -11.13 -7.64 -3.48
C ARG A 277 -10.82 -9.03 -4.03
N VAL A 278 -9.85 -9.13 -4.93
CA VAL A 278 -9.45 -10.40 -5.51
C VAL A 278 -8.31 -10.98 -4.67
N GLY A 279 -8.58 -12.11 -4.02
CA GLY A 279 -7.53 -12.96 -3.47
C GLY A 279 -6.75 -13.60 -4.61
N THR A 280 -5.43 -13.43 -4.61
CA THR A 280 -4.53 -13.94 -5.65
C THR A 280 -3.64 -15.06 -5.13
N GLU A 281 -4.05 -15.74 -4.05
CA GLU A 281 -3.24 -16.76 -3.38
C GLU A 281 -3.02 -17.99 -4.28
N ASN A 282 -4.00 -18.31 -5.12
CA ASN A 282 -3.96 -19.45 -6.04
C ASN A 282 -3.30 -19.12 -7.39
N GLU A 283 -2.93 -17.86 -7.63
CA GLU A 283 -2.33 -17.43 -8.88
C GLU A 283 -0.80 -17.54 -8.86
N SER A 284 -0.20 -17.75 -10.03
CA SER A 284 1.26 -17.80 -10.16
C SER A 284 1.86 -16.40 -10.07
N TRP A 285 2.61 -16.13 -9.01
CA TRP A 285 3.40 -14.91 -8.86
C TRP A 285 4.88 -15.09 -9.22
N LYS A 286 5.18 -16.10 -10.05
CA LYS A 286 6.47 -16.25 -10.72
C LYS A 286 6.51 -15.32 -11.94
N GLU A 287 7.70 -15.00 -12.42
CA GLU A 287 7.86 -14.20 -13.64
C GLU A 287 7.07 -14.82 -14.80
N ALA A 288 6.34 -13.98 -15.55
CA ALA A 288 5.40 -14.44 -16.55
C ALA A 288 6.08 -15.23 -17.67
N THR A 289 5.53 -16.40 -17.98
CA THR A 289 6.01 -17.30 -19.05
C THR A 289 4.86 -17.67 -19.99
N GLU A 290 5.20 -18.07 -21.21
CA GLU A 290 4.25 -18.69 -22.12
C GLU A 290 4.10 -20.17 -21.75
N GLU A 291 2.86 -20.63 -21.59
CA GLU A 291 2.49 -22.02 -21.33
C GLU A 291 1.65 -22.54 -22.50
N GLU A 292 1.95 -23.75 -22.95
CA GLU A 292 1.16 -24.43 -23.96
C GLU A 292 0.11 -25.34 -23.31
N GLU A 293 -1.14 -25.24 -23.76
CA GLU A 293 -2.22 -26.10 -23.32
C GLU A 293 -2.87 -26.75 -24.55
N LEU A 294 -2.98 -28.08 -24.54
CA LEU A 294 -3.66 -28.82 -25.61
C LEU A 294 -5.14 -28.90 -25.28
N LEU A 295 -5.96 -28.26 -26.13
CA LEU A 295 -7.40 -28.27 -25.97
C LEU A 295 -8.05 -29.13 -27.06
N ASN A 296 -9.13 -29.82 -26.68
CA ASN A 296 -9.90 -30.69 -27.57
C ASN A 296 -11.40 -30.42 -27.40
N PHE A 297 -12.07 -30.05 -28.50
CA PHE A 297 -13.50 -29.75 -28.53
C PHE A 297 -14.17 -30.41 -29.72
N GLN A 298 -15.47 -30.67 -29.57
CA GLN A 298 -16.33 -31.02 -30.70
C GLN A 298 -17.26 -29.83 -30.96
N LEU A 299 -17.09 -29.14 -32.09
CA LEU A 299 -17.92 -28.01 -32.48
C LEU A 299 -19.05 -28.45 -33.39
N LYS A 300 -20.27 -27.98 -33.10
CA LYS A 300 -21.43 -28.14 -33.97
C LYS A 300 -21.27 -27.30 -35.25
N PRO A 301 -22.02 -27.62 -36.32
CA PRO A 301 -22.09 -26.76 -37.49
C PRO A 301 -22.40 -25.31 -37.12
N LYS A 302 -21.65 -24.37 -37.68
CA LYS A 302 -21.83 -22.91 -37.49
C LYS A 302 -21.63 -22.42 -36.05
N GLU A 303 -20.96 -23.20 -35.21
CA GLU A 303 -20.64 -22.82 -33.82
C GLU A 303 -19.29 -22.10 -33.74
N SER A 304 -19.23 -21.08 -32.88
CA SER A 304 -17.99 -20.41 -32.48
C SER A 304 -17.76 -20.57 -30.98
N LEU A 305 -16.50 -20.79 -30.59
CA LEU A 305 -16.02 -20.80 -29.22
C LEU A 305 -14.96 -19.71 -29.04
N TYR A 306 -15.04 -19.01 -27.92
CA TYR A 306 -14.15 -17.92 -27.55
C TYR A 306 -13.40 -18.30 -26.29
N LEU A 307 -12.08 -18.27 -26.37
CA LEU A 307 -11.18 -18.60 -25.27
C LEU A 307 -10.74 -17.30 -24.60
N TRP A 308 -11.15 -17.12 -23.36
CA TRP A 308 -10.88 -15.93 -22.57
C TRP A 308 -9.87 -16.24 -21.49
N GLN A 309 -8.83 -15.43 -21.40
CA GLN A 309 -7.90 -15.42 -20.30
C GLN A 309 -8.17 -14.22 -19.39
N HIS A 310 -8.21 -14.46 -18.08
CA HIS A 310 -8.34 -13.39 -17.12
C HIS A 310 -6.97 -12.80 -16.79
N LYS A 311 -6.89 -11.47 -16.68
CA LYS A 311 -5.71 -10.76 -16.20
C LYS A 311 -6.09 -9.69 -15.19
N LEU A 312 -5.22 -9.45 -14.23
CA LEU A 312 -5.35 -8.36 -13.27
C LEU A 312 -4.45 -7.20 -13.69
N CYS A 313 -5.03 -6.01 -13.70
CA CYS A 313 -4.39 -4.78 -14.14
C CYS A 313 -4.45 -3.72 -13.03
N LEU A 314 -3.48 -2.82 -13.03
CA LEU A 314 -3.56 -1.53 -12.34
C LEU A 314 -3.79 -0.46 -13.40
N GLY A 315 -5.00 0.11 -13.42
CA GLY A 315 -5.46 0.89 -14.56
C GLY A 315 -5.37 0.08 -15.86
N GLN A 316 -4.57 0.56 -16.81
CA GLN A 316 -4.34 -0.13 -18.09
C GLN A 316 -3.14 -1.09 -18.07
N GLU A 317 -2.33 -1.09 -17.01
CA GLU A 317 -1.10 -1.87 -16.95
C GLU A 317 -1.39 -3.31 -16.48
N PRO A 318 -1.14 -4.35 -17.30
CA PRO A 318 -1.31 -5.73 -16.87
C PRO A 318 -0.20 -6.15 -15.90
N VAL A 319 -0.60 -6.65 -14.73
CA VAL A 319 0.31 -7.04 -13.64
C VAL A 319 0.40 -8.55 -13.49
N LEU A 320 -0.74 -9.24 -13.58
CA LEU A 320 -0.84 -10.68 -13.35
C LEU A 320 -1.69 -11.32 -14.45
N PHE A 321 -1.14 -12.31 -15.13
CA PHE A 321 -1.87 -13.14 -16.09
C PHE A 321 -2.31 -14.42 -15.39
N CYS A 322 -3.63 -14.61 -15.21
CA CYS A 322 -4.19 -15.73 -14.47
C CYS A 322 -4.04 -17.04 -15.26
N CYS A 323 -3.90 -18.16 -14.55
CA CYS A 323 -3.70 -19.46 -15.18
C CYS A 323 -4.98 -20.02 -15.85
N ASN A 324 -6.15 -19.70 -15.29
CA ASN A 324 -7.41 -20.29 -15.72
C ASN A 324 -8.00 -19.60 -16.95
N LEU A 325 -8.48 -20.42 -17.88
CA LEU A 325 -9.20 -19.99 -19.07
C LEU A 325 -10.70 -20.18 -18.88
N LYS A 326 -11.49 -19.35 -19.56
CA LYS A 326 -12.93 -19.52 -19.69
C LYS A 326 -13.32 -19.61 -21.15
N ILE A 327 -14.08 -20.64 -21.48
CA ILE A 327 -14.51 -20.92 -22.84
C ILE A 327 -15.99 -20.62 -22.94
N THR A 328 -16.39 -19.79 -23.90
CA THR A 328 -17.79 -19.38 -24.10
C THR A 328 -18.19 -19.48 -25.56
N SER A 329 -19.49 -19.59 -25.83
CA SER A 329 -20.04 -19.45 -27.19
C SER A 329 -20.45 -18.00 -27.52
N ASP A 330 -20.45 -17.10 -26.53
CA ASP A 330 -20.71 -15.67 -26.70
C ASP A 330 -19.40 -14.93 -27.05
N PRO A 331 -19.37 -14.09 -28.10
CA PRO A 331 -18.24 -13.20 -28.41
C PRO A 331 -17.99 -12.11 -27.35
N LYS A 332 -18.92 -11.91 -26.41
CA LYS A 332 -18.75 -10.95 -25.33
C LYS A 332 -17.90 -11.53 -24.21
N PRO A 333 -17.06 -10.70 -23.57
CA PRO A 333 -16.27 -11.13 -22.43
C PRO A 333 -17.13 -11.68 -21.29
N PRO A 334 -16.68 -12.70 -20.55
CA PRO A 334 -17.41 -13.22 -19.40
C PRO A 334 -17.65 -12.17 -18.31
N THR A 335 -18.79 -12.27 -17.62
CA THR A 335 -19.18 -11.31 -16.57
C THR A 335 -18.68 -11.67 -15.16
N SER A 336 -18.35 -12.93 -14.91
CA SER A 336 -17.74 -13.39 -13.66
C SER A 336 -16.23 -13.50 -13.82
N PRO A 337 -15.40 -13.25 -12.80
CA PRO A 337 -13.98 -13.62 -12.83
C PRO A 337 -13.83 -15.13 -13.07
N ALA A 338 -12.68 -15.57 -13.59
CA ALA A 338 -12.33 -16.98 -13.61
C ALA A 338 -12.32 -17.42 -12.15
N ARG A 339 -13.16 -18.40 -11.78
CA ARG A 339 -12.99 -19.01 -10.45
C ARG A 339 -11.69 -19.82 -10.49
N PRO A 340 -10.83 -19.72 -9.46
CA PRO A 340 -9.64 -20.56 -9.33
C PRO A 340 -10.02 -22.04 -9.34
#